data_AF-A0A2T3LKH2-F1
#
_entry.id   AF-A0A2T3LKH2-F1
#
_cell.length_a   1.000
_cell.length_b   1.000
_cell.length_c   1.000
_cell.angle_alpha   90.00
_cell.angle_beta   90.00
_cell.angle_gamma   90.00
#
_symmetry.space_group_name_H-M   'P 1'
#
loop_
_entity.id
_entity.type
_entity.pdbx_description
1 polymer ?
#
loop_
_entity_poly.entity_id
_entity_poly.type
_entity_poly.pdbx_seq_one_letter_code
_entity_poly.pdbx_strand_id
1 'polypeptide(L)'
;MEIKEIHIAKCHCGDVELELTMPNGLEDPRRCSCSMCRKRGAIAASVLLENLKIIKGEDNLTLYQFNTKTAKHYFCKTCGIYTHHQRRSNPHQFAINVACLDGVNPYDLEPVKIYDGINHPKDTINL
;
A
#
# COMPACT_ATOMS: atom_id res chain seq x y z
N MET A 1 -14.01 6.17 -12.31
CA MET A 1 -13.48 5.60 -11.06
C MET A 1 -14.34 6.10 -9.92
N GLU A 2 -14.98 5.20 -9.17
CA GLU A 2 -15.77 5.57 -8.00
C GLU A 2 -15.08 5.00 -6.76
N ILE A 3 -14.66 5.87 -5.86
CA ILE A 3 -14.14 5.48 -4.54
C ILE A 3 -15.26 5.70 -3.55
N LYS A 4 -15.56 4.64 -2.79
CA LYS A 4 -16.60 4.65 -1.76
C LYS A 4 -15.98 4.99 -0.42
N GLU A 5 -16.77 5.54 0.49
CA GLU A 5 -16.31 5.78 1.87
C GLU A 5 -15.86 4.48 2.55
N ILE A 6 -16.61 3.39 2.38
CA ILE A 6 -16.15 2.04 2.70
C ILE A 6 -15.87 1.31 1.39
N HIS A 7 -14.62 0.93 1.16
CA HIS A 7 -14.18 0.36 -0.10
C HIS A 7 -13.43 -0.96 0.11
N ILE A 8 -13.63 -1.90 -0.81
CA ILE A 8 -13.00 -3.22 -0.74
C ILE A 8 -11.74 -3.25 -1.60
N ALA A 9 -10.69 -3.88 -1.09
CA ALA A 9 -9.50 -4.21 -1.86
C ALA A 9 -9.22 -5.71 -1.81
N LYS A 10 -8.90 -6.31 -2.96
CA LYS A 10 -8.60 -7.74 -3.08
C LYS A 10 -7.27 -7.97 -3.77
N CYS A 11 -6.59 -9.04 -3.38
CA CYS A 11 -5.53 -9.58 -4.24
C CYS A 11 -6.14 -10.22 -5.49
N HIS A 12 -5.32 -10.55 -6.49
CA HIS A 12 -5.80 -11.11 -7.76
C HIS A 12 -6.64 -12.38 -7.60
N CYS A 13 -6.25 -13.30 -6.72
CA CYS A 13 -6.99 -14.54 -6.50
C CYS A 13 -8.19 -14.39 -5.54
N GLY A 14 -8.37 -13.24 -4.91
CA GLY A 14 -9.46 -13.02 -3.94
C GLY A 14 -9.31 -13.74 -2.60
N ASP A 15 -8.16 -14.38 -2.34
CA ASP A 15 -7.91 -15.03 -1.05
C ASP A 15 -7.63 -14.03 0.08
N VAL A 16 -7.11 -12.84 -0.28
CA VAL A 16 -6.89 -11.72 0.64
C VAL A 16 -7.88 -10.62 0.30
N GLU A 17 -8.66 -10.21 1.30
CA GLU A 17 -9.64 -9.12 1.19
C GLU A 17 -9.47 -8.14 2.35
N LEU A 18 -9.48 -6.85 2.01
CA LEU A 18 -9.34 -5.74 2.93
C LEU A 18 -10.56 -4.82 2.81
N GLU A 19 -11.00 -4.26 3.93
CA GLU A 19 -11.96 -3.17 4.01
C GLU A 19 -11.20 -1.89 4.37
N LEU A 20 -11.42 -0.81 3.61
CA LEU A 20 -10.84 0.49 3.85
C LEU A 20 -11.91 1.53 4.13
N THR A 21 -11.69 2.35 5.16
CA THR A 21 -12.47 3.57 5.44
C THR A 21 -11.75 4.78 4.84
N MET A 22 -12.32 5.36 3.79
CA MET A 22 -11.76 6.40 2.92
C MET A 22 -12.77 7.57 2.73
N PRO A 23 -13.11 8.31 3.81
CA PRO A 23 -14.11 9.39 3.75
C PRO A 23 -13.72 10.52 2.80
N ASN A 24 -12.42 10.69 2.52
CA ASN A 24 -11.89 11.69 1.60
C ASN A 24 -11.46 11.10 0.25
N GLY A 25 -11.82 9.84 -0.04
CA GLY A 25 -11.35 9.13 -1.22
C GLY A 25 -9.86 8.74 -1.14
N LEU A 26 -9.18 8.73 -2.29
CA LEU A 26 -7.76 8.36 -2.38
C LEU A 26 -6.85 9.48 -1.86
N GLU A 27 -6.18 9.24 -0.72
CA GLU A 27 -5.25 10.20 -0.15
C GLU A 27 -3.79 9.97 -0.60
N ASP A 28 -3.17 11.01 -1.17
CA ASP A 28 -1.76 11.04 -1.61
C ASP A 28 -1.32 9.81 -2.46
N PRO A 29 -2.02 9.49 -3.57
CA PRO A 29 -1.63 8.40 -4.46
C PRO A 29 -0.27 8.69 -5.10
N ARG A 30 0.69 7.78 -4.90
CA ARG A 30 2.09 8.01 -5.29
C ARG A 30 2.87 6.74 -5.56
N ARG A 31 4.00 6.88 -6.24
CA ARG A 31 5.07 5.88 -6.32
C ARG A 31 6.25 6.27 -5.45
N CYS A 32 7.13 5.30 -5.17
CA CYS A 32 8.38 5.52 -4.44
C CYS A 32 9.55 4.95 -5.26
N SER A 33 10.62 5.73 -5.38
CA SER A 33 11.80 5.40 -6.21
C SER A 33 12.82 4.46 -5.53
N CYS A 34 12.62 4.11 -4.24
CA CYS A 34 13.56 3.25 -3.52
C CYS A 34 13.73 1.89 -4.19
N SER A 35 14.83 1.19 -3.87
CA SER A 35 15.21 -0.07 -4.53
C SER A 35 14.16 -1.16 -4.49
N MET A 36 13.35 -1.21 -3.44
CA MET A 36 12.25 -2.15 -3.30
C MET A 36 10.98 -1.65 -4.02
N CYS A 37 10.54 -0.43 -3.75
CA CYS A 37 9.29 0.10 -4.28
C CYS A 37 9.29 0.23 -5.80
N ARG A 38 10.43 0.58 -6.42
CA ARG A 38 10.53 0.63 -7.88
C ARG A 38 10.39 -0.74 -8.55
N LYS A 39 10.81 -1.82 -7.88
CA LYS A 39 10.62 -3.20 -8.37
C LYS A 39 9.17 -3.64 -8.26
N ARG A 40 8.45 -3.13 -7.25
CA ARG A 40 7.03 -3.39 -7.03
C ARG A 40 6.14 -2.62 -8.00
N GLY A 41 6.52 -1.40 -8.39
CA GLY A 41 5.85 -0.60 -9.44
C GLY A 41 4.45 -0.05 -9.08
N ALA A 42 3.91 -0.40 -7.92
CA ALA A 42 2.56 -0.03 -7.52
C ALA A 42 2.40 1.47 -7.21
N ILE A 43 1.24 2.01 -7.59
CA ILE A 43 0.72 3.26 -7.03
C ILE A 43 0.11 2.93 -5.67
N ALA A 44 0.58 3.62 -4.62
CA ALA A 44 0.08 3.41 -3.27
C ALA A 44 -0.55 4.68 -2.70
N ALA A 45 -1.73 4.54 -2.08
CA ALA A 45 -2.43 5.61 -1.38
C ALA A 45 -2.33 5.42 0.14
N SER A 46 -2.38 6.51 0.91
CA SER A 46 -2.30 6.49 2.38
C SER A 46 -3.64 6.12 3.01
N VAL A 47 -3.58 5.39 4.13
CA VAL A 47 -4.74 5.13 5.01
C VAL A 47 -4.24 5.02 6.45
N LEU A 48 -5.04 5.48 7.42
CA LEU A 48 -4.73 5.33 8.85
C LEU A 48 -4.82 3.86 9.27
N LEU A 49 -4.16 3.48 10.37
CA LEU A 49 -4.16 2.09 10.83
C LEU A 49 -5.57 1.60 11.17
N GLU A 50 -6.35 2.43 11.86
CA GLU A 50 -7.73 2.15 12.26
C GLU A 50 -8.70 2.06 11.07
N ASN A 51 -8.31 2.57 9.91
CA ASN A 51 -9.12 2.64 8.70
C ASN A 51 -8.84 1.51 7.71
N LEU A 52 -8.07 0.49 8.10
CA LEU A 52 -7.86 -0.71 7.30
C LEU A 52 -8.12 -1.94 8.16
N LYS A 53 -9.00 -2.81 7.69
CA LYS A 53 -9.27 -4.13 8.30
C LYS A 53 -8.97 -5.23 7.31
N ILE A 54 -8.36 -6.31 7.78
CA ILE A 54 -8.24 -7.56 7.01
C ILE A 54 -9.53 -8.33 7.24
N ILE A 55 -10.32 -8.51 6.18
CA ILE A 55 -11.61 -9.20 6.24
C ILE A 55 -11.42 -10.71 6.00
N LYS A 56 -10.46 -11.07 5.16
CA LYS A 56 -10.16 -12.46 4.78
C LYS A 56 -8.68 -12.64 4.46
N GLY A 57 -8.15 -13.82 4.81
CA GLY A 57 -6.84 -14.27 4.33
C GLY A 57 -5.64 -13.66 5.05
N GLU A 58 -5.77 -13.34 6.34
CA GLU A 58 -4.64 -12.89 7.17
C GLU A 58 -3.50 -13.93 7.18
N ASP A 59 -3.84 -15.20 7.29
CA ASP A 59 -2.94 -16.35 7.19
C ASP A 59 -2.37 -16.56 5.77
N ASN A 60 -2.99 -15.94 4.76
CA ASN A 60 -2.56 -15.96 3.36
C ASN A 60 -1.68 -14.75 2.99
N LEU A 61 -1.41 -13.85 3.94
CA LEU A 61 -0.45 -12.77 3.77
C LEU A 61 0.96 -13.22 4.16
N THR A 62 1.94 -12.86 3.33
CA THR A 62 3.36 -12.95 3.65
C THR A 62 3.89 -11.58 4.04
N LEU A 63 4.56 -11.50 5.19
CA LEU A 63 5.28 -10.32 5.65
C LEU A 63 6.72 -10.32 5.10
N TYR A 64 7.11 -9.21 4.49
CA TYR A 64 8.48 -8.92 4.09
C TYR A 64 8.99 -7.64 4.75
N GLN A 65 10.14 -7.73 5.41
CA GLN A 65 10.84 -6.62 6.06
C GLN A 65 12.32 -6.67 5.67
N PHE A 66 12.93 -5.50 5.52
CA PHE A 66 14.34 -5.36 5.16
C PHE A 66 14.92 -4.08 5.79
N ASN A 67 16.24 -3.92 5.71
CA ASN A 67 16.97 -2.76 6.27
C ASN A 67 16.61 -2.52 7.75
N THR A 68 15.98 -1.40 8.10
CA THR A 68 15.60 -1.05 9.48
C THR A 68 14.48 -1.92 10.06
N LYS A 69 13.87 -2.79 9.23
CA LYS A 69 12.70 -3.62 9.57
C LYS A 69 11.49 -2.81 10.08
N THR A 70 11.45 -1.50 9.84
CA THR A 70 10.34 -0.64 10.30
C THR A 70 9.11 -0.79 9.41
N ALA A 71 9.30 -0.72 8.08
CA ALA A 71 8.21 -0.97 7.15
C ALA A 71 7.84 -2.45 7.14
N LYS A 72 6.55 -2.75 7.13
CA LYS A 72 6.00 -4.11 7.07
C LYS A 72 5.24 -4.28 5.78
N HIS A 73 5.82 -4.97 4.79
CA HIS A 73 5.21 -5.13 3.48
C HIS A 73 4.48 -6.45 3.37
N TYR A 74 3.19 -6.40 3.01
CA TYR A 74 2.34 -7.59 2.91
C TYR A 74 1.98 -7.91 1.46
N PHE A 75 2.05 -9.18 1.08
CA PHE A 75 1.61 -9.67 -0.23
C PHE A 75 0.96 -11.05 -0.09
N CYS A 76 0.05 -11.38 -1.00
CA CYS A 76 -0.63 -12.67 -1.00
C CYS A 76 0.35 -13.80 -1.34
N LYS A 77 0.43 -14.85 -0.51
CA LYS A 77 1.30 -16.01 -0.75
C LYS A 77 0.87 -16.85 -1.97
N THR A 78 -0.42 -16.83 -2.32
CA THR A 78 -0.97 -17.54 -3.49
C THR A 78 -0.61 -16.85 -4.81
N CYS A 79 -0.96 -15.57 -4.97
CA CYS A 79 -0.85 -14.87 -6.26
C CYS A 79 0.28 -13.83 -6.34
N GLY A 80 1.04 -13.63 -5.26
CA GLY A 80 2.17 -12.68 -5.22
C GLY A 80 1.76 -11.20 -5.18
N ILE A 81 0.47 -10.87 -5.29
CA ILE A 81 0.01 -9.48 -5.31
C ILE A 81 0.27 -8.81 -3.98
N TYR A 82 1.03 -7.71 -4.06
CA TYR A 82 1.16 -6.75 -2.99
C TYR A 82 -0.17 -6.06 -2.71
N THR A 83 -0.66 -6.20 -1.48
CA THR A 83 -1.91 -5.56 -1.04
C THR A 83 -1.62 -4.24 -0.33
N HIS A 84 -0.88 -4.28 0.78
CA HIS A 84 -0.61 -3.09 1.60
C HIS A 84 0.71 -3.19 2.36
N HIS A 85 1.19 -2.06 2.91
CA HIS A 85 2.33 -2.06 3.83
C HIS A 85 2.22 -1.00 4.90
N GLN A 86 2.69 -1.30 6.11
CA GLN A 86 2.89 -0.28 7.15
C GLN A 86 4.12 0.55 6.79
N ARG A 87 3.99 1.88 6.77
CA ARG A 87 5.04 2.77 6.26
C ARG A 87 6.20 2.89 7.25
N ARG A 88 7.42 3.07 6.71
CA ARG A 88 8.60 3.46 7.50
C ARG A 88 8.54 4.92 7.93
N SER A 89 8.11 5.82 7.04
CA SER A 89 8.08 7.27 7.29
C SER A 89 7.10 7.65 8.41
N ASN A 90 5.94 7.00 8.45
CA ASN A 90 4.92 7.16 9.46
C ASN A 90 4.35 5.78 9.85
N PRO A 91 4.77 5.21 10.99
CA PRO A 91 4.25 3.94 11.47
C PRO A 91 2.75 3.92 11.78
N HIS A 92 2.09 5.08 11.90
CA HIS A 92 0.64 5.19 12.10
C HIS A 92 -0.15 5.19 10.79
N GLN A 93 0.48 4.81 9.67
CA GLN A 93 -0.17 4.73 8.37
C GLN A 93 0.18 3.43 7.64
N PHE A 94 -0.83 2.90 6.97
CA PHE A 94 -0.64 1.97 5.87
C PHE A 94 -0.52 2.71 4.54
N ALA A 95 0.00 2.00 3.54
CA ALA A 95 -0.19 2.30 2.15
C ALA A 95 -0.90 1.13 1.47
N ILE A 96 -2.01 1.38 0.78
CA ILE A 96 -2.74 0.38 -0.02
C ILE A 96 -2.29 0.42 -1.47
N ASN A 97 -2.13 -0.72 -2.12
CA ASN A 97 -1.98 -0.82 -3.57
C ASN A 97 -3.30 -0.44 -4.23
N VAL A 98 -3.31 0.67 -4.98
CA VAL A 98 -4.53 1.18 -5.63
C VAL A 98 -5.10 0.18 -6.63
N ALA A 99 -4.26 -0.64 -7.28
CA ALA A 99 -4.69 -1.66 -8.22
C ALA A 99 -5.48 -2.81 -7.58
N CYS A 100 -5.48 -2.92 -6.24
CA CYS A 100 -6.27 -3.90 -5.52
C CYS A 100 -7.69 -3.41 -5.22
N LEU A 101 -7.99 -2.11 -5.34
CA LEU A 101 -9.30 -1.55 -5.04
C LEU A 101 -10.33 -1.99 -6.10
N ASP A 102 -11.47 -2.50 -5.65
CA ASP A 102 -12.50 -3.04 -6.55
C ASP A 102 -13.03 -1.95 -7.49
N GLY A 103 -12.98 -2.20 -8.80
CA GLY A 103 -13.47 -1.25 -9.81
C GLY A 103 -12.55 -0.04 -10.06
N VAL A 104 -11.32 -0.07 -9.54
CA VAL A 104 -10.32 0.97 -9.78
C VAL A 104 -9.31 0.53 -10.84
N ASN A 105 -9.24 1.29 -11.93
CA ASN A 105 -8.16 1.18 -12.90
C ASN A 105 -7.02 2.15 -12.51
N PRO A 106 -5.83 1.67 -12.09
CA PRO A 106 -4.75 2.56 -11.64
C PRO A 106 -4.18 3.44 -12.76
N TYR A 107 -4.38 3.08 -14.03
CA TYR A 107 -3.89 3.87 -15.17
C TYR A 107 -4.69 5.18 -15.36
N ASP A 108 -5.91 5.24 -14.86
CA ASP A 108 -6.73 6.45 -14.92
C ASP A 108 -6.24 7.55 -13.93
N LEU A 109 -5.27 7.24 -13.06
CA LEU A 109 -4.66 8.19 -12.12
C LEU A 109 -3.41 8.88 -12.65
N GLU A 110 -2.92 8.51 -13.84
CA GLU A 110 -1.70 9.09 -14.38
C GLU A 110 -1.91 10.54 -14.85
N PRO A 111 -0.93 11.44 -14.62
CA PRO A 111 0.38 11.17 -13.99
C PRO A 111 0.31 11.13 -12.46
N VAL A 112 1.01 10.19 -11.82
CA VAL A 112 1.19 10.17 -10.34
C VAL A 112 2.59 10.61 -9.89
N LYS A 113 2.63 11.30 -8.75
CA LYS A 113 3.89 11.78 -8.15
C LYS A 113 4.80 10.60 -7.76
N ILE A 114 6.10 10.74 -8.03
CA ILE A 114 7.14 9.83 -7.55
C ILE A 114 7.86 10.49 -6.38
N TYR A 115 7.83 9.86 -5.21
CA TYR A 115 8.55 10.31 -4.04
C TYR A 115 9.98 9.78 -4.09
N ASP A 116 10.94 10.63 -3.72
CA ASP A 116 12.33 10.20 -3.54
C ASP A 116 12.42 9.27 -2.34
N GLY A 117 12.45 7.98 -2.62
CA GLY A 117 12.68 6.95 -1.62
C GLY A 117 14.14 6.49 -1.56
N ILE A 118 15.00 7.02 -2.43
CA ILE A 118 16.44 6.74 -2.41
C ILE A 118 17.06 7.53 -1.26
N ASN A 119 16.68 8.81 -1.13
CA ASN A 119 17.08 9.69 -0.02
C ASN A 119 15.93 9.83 0.99
N HIS A 120 15.63 8.76 1.73
CA HIS A 120 14.45 8.75 2.58
C HIS A 120 14.66 9.68 3.81
N PRO A 121 13.66 10.48 4.24
CA PRO A 121 13.84 11.46 5.34
C PRO A 121 14.31 10.88 6.68
N LYS A 122 14.03 9.59 6.92
CA LYS A 122 14.50 8.85 8.10
C LYS A 122 15.96 8.37 8.00
N ASP A 123 16.64 8.56 6.86
CA ASP A 123 18.06 8.18 6.69
C ASP A 123 19.01 9.25 7.23
N THR A 124 18.57 10.51 7.28
CA THR A 124 19.40 11.66 7.69
C THR A 124 19.25 12.00 9.17
N ILE A 125 18.50 11.23 9.97
CA ILE A 125 18.24 11.55 11.39
C ILE A 125 19.46 11.30 12.30
N ASN A 126 20.55 10.74 11.76
CA ASN A 126 21.79 10.49 12.50
C ASN A 126 23.01 11.25 11.91
N LEU A 127 22.77 12.40 11.26
CA LEU A 127 23.82 13.37 10.91
C LEU A 127 23.66 14.64 11.76
#